data_AF-A0A521XHH3-F1
#
_entry.id   AF-A0A521XHH3-F1
#
_cell.length_a   1.000
_cell.length_b   1.000
_cell.length_c   1.000
_cell.angle_alpha   90.00
_cell.angle_beta   90.00
_cell.angle_gamma   90.00
#
_symmetry.space_group_name_H-M   'P 1'
#
loop_
_entity.id
_entity.type
_entity.pdbx_description
1 polymer ?
#
loop_
_entity_poly.entity_id
_entity_poly.type
_entity_poly.pdbx_seq_one_letter_code
_entity_poly.pdbx_strand_id
1 'polypeptide(L)'
;MSNMLPPDELNVLVSWVQQGADKVKYETAIKPIIEKRCLSCHDGSNPHLANLNGLDNLKKVTEQDTGTDIFTLVRVSHIHLFGLTFIFYLVGTIFSHAFWRPVWLKAAIVALPFLCLAVDVISWYLVKLYHPFAFVTMGAGALQGLCFAFMWVVSMYQLWFSGTPAAVERRHGVDEIAVG
;
A
#
# COMPACT_ATOMS: atom_id res chain seq x y z
N MET A 1 -26.24 0.28 12.47
CA MET A 1 -26.29 -0.65 13.62
C MET A 1 -25.17 -0.45 14.64
N SER A 2 -24.18 0.43 14.40
CA SER A 2 -23.07 0.71 15.33
C SER A 2 -23.49 1.21 16.73
N ASN A 3 -24.68 1.81 16.88
CA ASN A 3 -25.19 2.32 18.17
C ASN A 3 -26.17 1.39 18.90
N MET A 4 -26.39 0.16 18.41
CA MET A 4 -27.39 -0.77 18.99
C MET A 4 -26.79 -1.80 19.96
N LEU A 5 -25.47 -1.93 19.99
CA LEU A 5 -24.76 -2.83 20.90
C LEU A 5 -24.03 -2.02 21.97
N PRO A 6 -24.24 -2.30 23.27
CA PRO A 6 -23.47 -1.67 24.33
C PRO A 6 -21.95 -1.85 24.10
N PRO A 7 -21.12 -0.83 24.36
CA PRO A 7 -19.69 -0.88 24.07
C PRO A 7 -18.94 -2.02 24.76
N ASP A 8 -19.40 -2.42 25.95
CA ASP A 8 -18.88 -3.55 26.72
C ASP A 8 -19.10 -4.89 25.98
N GLU A 9 -20.32 -5.16 25.50
CA GLU A 9 -20.61 -6.36 24.72
C GLU A 9 -19.91 -6.35 23.35
N LEU A 10 -19.81 -5.16 22.71
CA LEU A 10 -19.06 -4.98 21.47
C LEU A 10 -17.59 -5.35 21.62
N ASN A 11 -16.93 -4.84 22.66
CA ASN A 11 -15.52 -5.11 22.91
C ASN A 11 -15.27 -6.59 23.19
N VAL A 12 -16.20 -7.27 23.88
CA VAL A 12 -16.13 -8.72 24.11
C VAL A 12 -16.20 -9.49 22.79
N LEU A 13 -17.14 -9.16 21.91
CA LEU A 13 -17.24 -9.80 20.57
C LEU A 13 -15.99 -9.56 19.73
N VAL A 14 -15.56 -8.30 19.61
CA VAL A 14 -14.40 -7.93 18.79
C VAL A 14 -13.13 -8.60 19.28
N SER A 15 -12.87 -8.58 20.60
CA SER A 15 -11.68 -9.22 21.16
C SER A 15 -11.68 -10.74 20.97
N TRP A 16 -12.84 -11.38 21.07
CA TRP A 16 -12.98 -12.82 20.80
C TRP A 16 -12.70 -13.18 19.34
N VAL A 17 -13.24 -12.41 18.39
CA VAL A 17 -12.94 -12.60 16.96
C VAL A 17 -11.45 -12.39 16.68
N GLN A 18 -10.86 -11.33 17.23
CA GLN A 18 -9.42 -11.03 17.09
C GLN A 18 -8.51 -12.09 17.72
N GLN A 19 -9.00 -12.88 18.68
CA GLN A 19 -8.26 -13.96 19.33
C GLN A 19 -8.49 -15.33 18.68
N GLY A 20 -9.15 -15.39 17.52
CA GLY A 20 -9.32 -16.63 16.74
C GLY A 20 -10.63 -17.36 17.00
N ALA A 21 -11.63 -16.67 17.55
CA ALA A 21 -13.00 -17.17 17.68
C ALA A 21 -13.08 -18.54 18.38
N ASP A 22 -12.44 -18.66 19.55
CA ASP A 22 -12.33 -19.93 20.27
C ASP A 22 -13.69 -20.46 20.76
N LYS A 23 -13.83 -21.80 20.76
CA LYS A 23 -15.09 -22.47 21.12
C LYS A 23 -15.48 -22.28 22.60
N VAL A 24 -14.51 -22.16 23.50
CA VAL A 24 -14.78 -22.10 24.93
C VAL A 24 -15.46 -20.78 25.27
N LYS A 25 -14.86 -19.65 24.87
CA LYS A 25 -15.45 -18.33 25.04
C LYS A 25 -16.74 -18.17 24.25
N TYR A 26 -16.85 -18.85 23.10
CA TYR A 26 -18.10 -18.87 22.35
C TYR A 26 -19.27 -19.32 23.21
N GLU A 27 -19.18 -20.51 23.82
CA GLU A 27 -20.27 -21.08 24.62
C GLU A 27 -20.55 -20.28 25.90
N THR A 28 -19.51 -19.71 26.53
CA THR A 28 -19.68 -19.06 27.84
C THR A 28 -20.07 -17.59 27.78
N ALA A 29 -19.63 -16.84 26.76
CA ALA A 29 -19.75 -15.38 26.74
C ALA A 29 -20.38 -14.83 25.46
N ILE A 30 -20.11 -15.45 24.30
CA ILE A 30 -20.52 -14.89 23.00
C ILE A 30 -21.90 -15.34 22.59
N LYS A 31 -22.19 -16.64 22.73
CA LYS A 31 -23.46 -17.24 22.37
C LYS A 31 -24.66 -16.53 23.01
N PRO A 32 -24.66 -16.18 24.31
CA PRO A 32 -25.77 -15.42 24.90
C PRO A 32 -25.98 -14.04 24.26
N ILE A 33 -24.91 -13.36 23.84
CA ILE A 33 -25.00 -12.04 23.20
C ILE A 33 -25.60 -12.18 21.79
N ILE A 34 -25.11 -13.16 21.01
CA ILE A 34 -25.61 -13.45 19.66
C ILE A 34 -27.08 -13.86 19.69
N GLU A 35 -27.46 -14.76 20.61
CA GLU A 35 -28.84 -15.19 20.80
C GLU A 35 -29.77 -14.04 21.18
N LYS A 36 -29.33 -13.17 22.09
CA LYS A 36 -30.13 -12.04 22.58
C LYS A 36 -30.32 -10.92 21.56
N ARG A 37 -29.32 -10.67 20.69
CA ARG A 37 -29.28 -9.42 19.88
C ARG A 37 -29.20 -9.61 18.37
N CYS A 38 -28.72 -10.76 17.90
CA CYS A 38 -28.42 -10.96 16.49
C CYS A 38 -29.36 -12.00 15.85
N LEU A 39 -29.69 -13.09 16.58
CA LEU A 39 -30.49 -14.19 16.03
C LEU A 39 -31.92 -13.80 15.67
N SER A 40 -32.44 -12.67 16.15
CA SER A 40 -33.77 -12.18 15.70
C SER A 40 -33.84 -11.93 14.19
N CYS A 41 -32.69 -11.68 13.54
CA CYS A 41 -32.61 -11.49 12.09
C CYS A 41 -31.59 -12.43 11.41
N HIS A 42 -30.63 -12.96 12.15
CA HIS A 42 -29.54 -13.80 11.66
C HIS A 42 -29.68 -15.29 12.06
N ASP A 43 -30.90 -15.79 12.22
CA ASP A 43 -31.20 -17.19 12.56
C ASP A 43 -30.95 -18.18 11.41
N GLY A 44 -30.80 -17.68 10.18
CA GLY A 44 -30.66 -18.45 8.95
C GLY A 44 -31.94 -18.59 8.13
N SER A 45 -33.06 -18.01 8.57
CA SER A 45 -34.34 -18.04 7.85
C SER A 45 -34.33 -17.15 6.60
N ASN A 46 -33.49 -16.11 6.57
CA ASN A 46 -33.34 -15.21 5.43
C ASN A 46 -32.00 -15.46 4.69
N PRO A 47 -32.02 -15.97 3.44
CA PRO A 47 -30.80 -16.23 2.66
C PRO A 47 -29.97 -14.98 2.34
N HIS A 48 -30.59 -13.78 2.41
CA HIS A 48 -29.90 -12.52 2.15
C HIS A 48 -29.14 -11.97 3.37
N LEU A 49 -29.26 -12.61 4.54
CA LEU A 49 -28.56 -12.23 5.76
C LEU A 49 -27.58 -13.34 6.15
N ALA A 50 -26.44 -12.96 6.75
CA ALA A 50 -25.48 -13.92 7.27
C ALA A 50 -26.15 -14.81 8.33
N ASN A 51 -25.99 -16.12 8.25
CA ASN A 51 -26.46 -17.01 9.31
C ASN A 51 -25.45 -16.96 10.47
N LEU A 52 -25.91 -16.54 11.66
CA LEU A 52 -25.10 -16.48 12.88
C LEU A 52 -25.51 -17.55 13.91
N ASN A 53 -26.39 -18.48 13.52
CA ASN A 53 -26.85 -19.56 14.37
C ASN A 53 -25.81 -20.68 14.42
N GLY A 54 -25.23 -20.87 15.60
CA GLY A 54 -24.23 -21.91 15.85
C GLY A 54 -22.81 -21.51 15.47
N LEU A 55 -21.85 -22.19 16.11
CA LEU A 55 -20.42 -21.90 15.97
C LEU A 55 -19.91 -22.11 14.54
N ASP A 56 -20.40 -23.13 13.83
CA ASP A 56 -19.92 -23.46 12.49
C ASP A 56 -20.28 -22.38 11.47
N ASN A 57 -21.42 -21.72 11.64
CA ASN A 57 -21.80 -20.60 10.80
C ASN A 57 -21.05 -19.32 11.21
N LEU A 58 -20.83 -19.11 12.51
CA LEU A 58 -20.01 -18.01 13.01
C LEU A 58 -18.57 -18.08 12.47
N LYS A 59 -17.95 -19.26 12.47
CA LYS A 59 -16.58 -19.44 11.97
C LYS A 59 -16.40 -19.02 10.51
N LYS A 60 -17.44 -19.12 9.68
CA LYS A 60 -17.40 -18.67 8.27
C LYS A 60 -17.32 -17.15 8.15
N VAL A 61 -17.82 -16.42 9.14
CA VAL A 61 -17.85 -14.95 9.14
C VAL A 61 -16.86 -14.32 10.11
N THR A 62 -16.20 -15.13 10.95
CA THR A 62 -15.16 -14.72 11.89
C THR A 62 -13.78 -15.24 11.49
N GLU A 63 -13.58 -15.61 10.21
CA GLU A 63 -12.27 -16.00 9.72
C GLU A 63 -11.28 -14.83 9.87
N GLN A 64 -10.12 -15.11 10.48
CA GLN A 64 -9.12 -14.08 10.71
C GLN A 64 -8.40 -13.75 9.40
N ASP A 65 -8.37 -12.47 9.05
CA ASP A 65 -7.53 -12.00 7.96
C ASP A 65 -6.05 -12.08 8.37
N THR A 66 -5.35 -13.11 7.88
CA THR A 66 -3.91 -13.29 8.09
C THR A 66 -3.05 -12.49 7.08
N GLY A 67 -3.68 -11.59 6.33
CA GLY A 67 -3.09 -10.86 5.23
C GLY A 67 -2.98 -11.69 3.94
N THR A 68 -2.39 -11.07 2.92
CA THR A 68 -2.25 -11.65 1.59
C THR A 68 -1.47 -12.96 1.60
N ASP A 69 -1.96 -13.97 0.87
CA ASP A 69 -1.27 -15.26 0.71
C ASP A 69 0.14 -15.11 0.10
N ILE A 70 1.06 -16.03 0.44
CA ILE A 70 2.45 -15.99 -0.01
C ILE A 70 2.58 -16.08 -1.54
N PHE A 71 1.76 -16.88 -2.22
CA PHE A 71 1.81 -17.00 -3.68
C PHE A 71 1.33 -15.73 -4.36
N THR A 72 0.29 -15.11 -3.79
CA THR A 72 -0.15 -13.78 -4.22
C THR A 72 0.97 -12.76 -4.01
N LEU A 73 1.67 -12.81 -2.87
CA LEU A 73 2.76 -11.89 -2.59
C LEU A 73 3.93 -12.05 -3.57
N VAL A 74 4.32 -13.28 -3.91
CA VAL A 74 5.34 -13.57 -4.92
C VAL A 74 4.93 -13.03 -6.29
N ARG A 75 3.66 -13.25 -6.69
CA ARG A 75 3.12 -12.73 -7.96
C ARG A 75 3.19 -11.20 -8.01
N VAL A 76 2.72 -10.52 -6.96
CA VAL A 76 2.72 -9.05 -6.91
C VAL A 76 4.16 -8.51 -6.84
N SER A 77 5.06 -9.18 -6.12
CA SER A 77 6.48 -8.85 -6.06
C SER A 77 7.13 -8.87 -7.45
N HIS A 78 6.83 -9.89 -8.27
CA HIS A 78 7.34 -9.98 -9.64
C HIS A 78 6.88 -8.79 -10.50
N ILE A 79 5.58 -8.48 -10.45
CA ILE A 79 5.00 -7.38 -11.23
C ILE A 79 5.59 -6.04 -10.79
N HIS A 80 5.77 -5.81 -9.49
CA HIS A 80 6.34 -4.56 -8.98
C HIS A 80 7.82 -4.44 -9.30
N LEU A 81 8.60 -5.50 -9.05
CA LEU A 81 10.04 -5.48 -9.28
C LEU A 81 10.36 -5.30 -10.77
N PHE A 82 9.61 -5.91 -11.68
CA PHE A 82 9.82 -5.75 -13.11
C PHE A 82 9.22 -4.43 -13.64
N GLY A 83 7.93 -4.19 -13.38
CA GLY A 83 7.19 -3.08 -13.95
C GLY A 83 7.67 -1.71 -13.44
N LEU A 84 7.89 -1.57 -12.13
CA LEU A 84 8.35 -0.29 -11.57
C LEU A 84 9.79 -0.01 -11.94
N THR A 85 10.69 -1.00 -11.90
CA THR A 85 12.08 -0.83 -12.37
C THR A 85 12.10 -0.32 -13.81
N PHE A 86 11.25 -0.85 -14.69
CA PHE A 86 11.15 -0.39 -16.07
C PHE A 86 10.71 1.07 -16.17
N ILE A 87 9.65 1.46 -15.44
CA ILE A 87 9.16 2.85 -15.43
C ILE A 87 10.22 3.81 -14.88
N PHE A 88 10.86 3.48 -13.75
CA PHE A 88 11.90 4.31 -13.15
C PHE A 88 13.15 4.40 -14.00
N TYR A 89 13.49 3.34 -14.72
CA TYR A 89 14.57 3.37 -15.71
C TYR A 89 14.27 4.36 -16.84
N LEU A 90 13.07 4.33 -17.43
CA LEU A 90 12.69 5.26 -18.51
C LEU A 90 12.68 6.71 -18.02
N VAL A 91 11.96 6.99 -16.94
CA VAL A 91 11.84 8.35 -16.38
C VAL A 91 13.19 8.86 -15.88
N GLY A 92 13.97 8.01 -15.22
CA GLY A 92 15.32 8.34 -14.76
C GLY A 92 16.27 8.64 -15.92
N THR A 93 16.16 7.92 -17.04
CA THR A 93 16.94 8.20 -18.26
C THR A 93 16.58 9.56 -18.85
N ILE A 94 15.28 9.88 -18.95
CA ILE A 94 14.82 11.21 -19.42
C ILE A 94 15.35 12.30 -18.49
N PHE A 95 15.13 12.16 -17.18
CA PHE A 95 15.59 13.12 -16.17
C PHE A 95 17.11 13.26 -16.12
N SER A 96 17.87 12.21 -16.47
CA SER A 96 19.33 12.31 -16.54
C SER A 96 19.82 13.35 -17.57
N HIS A 97 19.01 13.67 -18.58
CA HIS A 97 19.28 14.71 -19.57
C HIS A 97 18.80 16.10 -19.12
N ALA A 98 17.99 16.18 -18.06
CA ALA A 98 17.56 17.46 -17.50
C ALA A 98 18.77 18.28 -17.00
N PHE A 99 18.74 19.57 -17.30
CA PHE A 99 19.73 20.52 -16.83
C PHE A 99 19.48 20.80 -15.34
N TRP A 100 20.19 20.05 -14.49
CA TRP A 100 20.18 20.20 -13.04
C TRP A 100 21.61 20.09 -12.50
N ARG A 101 22.08 21.15 -11.80
CA ARG A 101 23.38 21.19 -11.12
C ARG A 101 23.08 21.33 -9.63
N PRO A 102 23.23 20.28 -8.81
CA PRO A 102 24.41 19.41 -8.69
C PRO A 102 24.21 17.95 -9.15
N VAL A 103 25.26 17.36 -9.73
CA VAL A 103 25.23 16.01 -10.34
C VAL A 103 25.02 14.90 -9.33
N TRP A 104 25.60 15.01 -8.13
CA TRP A 104 25.45 13.99 -7.08
C TRP A 104 23.99 13.85 -6.65
N LEU A 105 23.26 14.97 -6.53
CA LEU A 105 21.85 14.97 -6.15
C LEU A 105 20.99 14.38 -7.27
N LYS A 106 21.32 14.70 -8.52
CA LYS A 106 20.67 14.09 -9.69
C LYS A 106 20.83 12.56 -9.68
N ALA A 107 22.05 12.07 -9.45
CA ALA A 107 22.33 10.65 -9.35
C ALA A 107 21.58 10.00 -8.17
N ALA A 108 21.53 10.66 -7.01
CA ALA A 108 20.80 10.16 -5.86
C ALA A 108 19.29 10.02 -6.15
N ILE A 109 18.67 11.02 -6.77
CA ILE A 109 17.24 11.01 -7.13
C ILE A 109 16.92 9.91 -8.14
N VAL A 110 17.82 9.62 -9.08
CA VAL A 110 17.65 8.53 -10.04
C VAL A 110 17.80 7.16 -9.37
N ALA A 111 18.77 7.01 -8.47
CA ALA A 111 19.06 5.72 -7.83
C ALA A 111 18.08 5.36 -6.70
N LEU A 112 17.59 6.34 -5.95
CA LEU A 112 16.79 6.15 -4.75
C LEU A 112 15.48 5.34 -4.97
N PRO A 113 14.71 5.54 -6.05
CA PRO A 113 13.54 4.71 -6.35
C PRO A 113 13.82 3.20 -6.40
N PHE A 114 14.98 2.79 -6.92
CA PHE A 114 15.34 1.37 -7.01
C PHE A 114 15.64 0.77 -5.63
N LEU A 115 16.28 1.55 -4.76
CA LEU A 115 16.49 1.14 -3.37
C LEU A 115 15.15 1.06 -2.62
N CYS A 116 14.28 2.06 -2.78
CA CYS A 116 12.95 2.06 -2.21
C CYS A 116 12.13 0.85 -2.67
N LEU A 117 12.19 0.49 -3.96
CA LEU A 117 11.49 -0.67 -4.51
C LEU A 117 11.94 -1.98 -3.84
N ALA A 118 13.25 -2.15 -3.64
CA ALA A 118 13.77 -3.32 -2.93
C ALA A 118 13.28 -3.35 -1.47
N VAL A 119 13.34 -2.21 -0.78
CA VAL A 119 12.86 -2.07 0.61
C VAL A 119 11.37 -2.35 0.72
N ASP A 120 10.55 -1.85 -0.21
CA ASP A 120 9.11 -2.04 -0.28
C ASP A 120 8.75 -3.53 -0.42
N VAL A 121 9.35 -4.22 -1.40
CA VAL A 121 9.11 -5.65 -1.59
C VAL A 121 9.53 -6.45 -0.35
N ILE A 122 10.71 -6.18 0.21
CA ILE A 122 11.21 -6.87 1.42
C ILE A 122 10.28 -6.62 2.61
N SER A 123 9.83 -5.38 2.82
CA SER A 123 9.00 -5.02 3.96
C SER A 123 7.66 -5.74 3.95
N TRP A 124 7.08 -6.06 2.78
CA TRP A 124 5.84 -6.84 2.72
C TRP A 124 5.97 -8.23 3.36
N TYR A 125 7.08 -8.93 3.12
CA TYR A 125 7.33 -10.23 3.75
C TYR A 125 7.59 -10.07 5.26
N LEU A 126 8.25 -8.99 5.66
CA LEU A 126 8.51 -8.70 7.07
C LEU A 126 7.26 -8.29 7.86
N VAL A 127 6.26 -7.67 7.23
CA VAL A 127 4.97 -7.35 7.87
C VAL A 127 4.27 -8.59 8.41
N LYS A 128 4.46 -9.76 7.78
CA LYS A 128 3.92 -11.03 8.29
C LYS A 128 4.59 -11.51 9.58
N LEU A 129 5.83 -11.10 9.83
CA LEU A 129 6.57 -11.44 11.04
C LEU A 129 6.45 -10.36 12.11
N TYR A 130 6.41 -9.09 11.70
CA TYR A 130 6.35 -7.94 12.57
C TYR A 130 5.56 -6.80 11.91
N HIS A 131 4.30 -6.65 12.33
CA HIS A 131 3.32 -5.71 11.75
C HIS A 131 3.82 -4.26 11.57
N PRO A 132 4.64 -3.68 12.48
CA PRO A 132 5.14 -2.31 12.30
C PRO A 132 5.97 -2.07 11.04
N PHE A 133 6.45 -3.10 10.33
CA PHE A 133 7.06 -2.93 9.01
C PHE A 133 6.12 -2.31 7.97
N ALA A 134 4.80 -2.23 8.24
CA ALA A 134 3.85 -1.54 7.39
C ALA A 134 4.23 -0.06 7.20
N PHE A 135 4.80 0.58 8.22
CA PHE A 135 5.30 1.95 8.10
C PHE A 135 6.51 2.07 7.16
N VAL A 136 7.36 1.03 7.11
CA VAL A 136 8.50 0.98 6.18
C VAL A 136 7.98 0.86 4.75
N THR A 137 7.01 -0.02 4.50
CA THR A 137 6.32 -0.16 3.22
C THR A 137 5.75 1.19 2.75
N MET A 138 4.96 1.85 3.61
CA MET A 138 4.36 3.14 3.29
C MET A 138 5.42 4.23 3.01
N GLY A 139 6.49 4.26 3.82
CA GLY A 139 7.58 5.22 3.67
C GLY A 139 8.37 5.02 2.37
N ALA A 140 8.69 3.76 2.03
CA ALA A 140 9.39 3.41 0.79
C ALA A 140 8.55 3.81 -0.44
N GLY A 141 7.26 3.45 -0.45
CA GLY A 141 6.33 3.82 -1.52
C GLY A 141 6.17 5.35 -1.66
N ALA A 142 6.03 6.07 -0.55
CA ALA A 142 5.92 7.54 -0.56
C ALA A 142 7.19 8.19 -1.12
N LEU A 143 8.37 7.77 -0.66
CA LEU A 143 9.65 8.32 -1.12
C LEU A 143 9.89 8.02 -2.61
N GLN A 144 9.53 6.81 -3.05
CA GLN A 144 9.57 6.42 -4.46
C GLN A 144 8.64 7.30 -5.32
N GLY A 145 7.42 7.55 -4.84
CA GLY A 145 6.46 8.45 -5.50
C GLY A 145 6.94 9.90 -5.57
N LEU A 146 7.59 10.41 -4.51
CA LEU A 146 8.18 11.75 -4.51
C LEU A 146 9.33 11.88 -5.52
N CYS A 147 10.20 10.86 -5.60
CA CYS A 147 11.27 10.85 -6.59
C CYS A 147 10.71 10.82 -8.02
N PHE A 148 9.69 9.99 -8.27
CA PHE A 148 8.98 9.97 -9.55
C PHE A 148 8.42 11.34 -9.90
N ALA A 149 7.65 11.94 -8.99
CA ALA A 149 7.00 13.22 -9.20
C ALA A 149 8.03 14.32 -9.50
N PHE A 150 9.12 14.37 -8.74
CA PHE A 150 10.18 15.33 -8.97
C PHE A 150 10.84 15.15 -10.35
N MET A 151 11.26 13.93 -10.69
CA MET A 151 11.87 13.65 -11.99
C MET A 151 10.94 14.00 -13.15
N TRP A 152 9.66 13.64 -13.03
CA TRP A 152 8.64 13.91 -14.04
C TRP A 152 8.39 15.41 -14.19
N VAL A 153 8.11 16.13 -13.10
CA VAL A 153 7.82 17.58 -13.14
C VAL A 153 8.99 18.35 -13.73
N VAL A 154 10.22 18.08 -13.28
CA VAL A 154 11.40 18.79 -13.80
C VAL A 154 11.62 18.48 -15.28
N SER A 155 11.49 17.21 -15.70
CA SER A 155 11.69 16.84 -17.10
C SER A 155 10.63 17.47 -18.00
N MET A 156 9.35 17.39 -17.62
CA MET A 156 8.25 17.99 -18.40
C MET A 156 8.37 19.51 -18.44
N TYR A 157 8.71 20.14 -17.31
CA TYR A 157 8.91 21.58 -17.28
C TYR A 157 10.03 22.01 -18.23
N GLN A 158 11.16 21.28 -18.22
CA GLN A 158 12.28 21.66 -19.07
C GLN A 158 12.02 21.43 -20.56
N LEU A 159 11.28 20.37 -20.90
CA LEU A 159 10.95 20.05 -22.29
C LEU A 159 9.92 21.02 -22.90
N TRP A 160 8.91 21.46 -22.14
CA TRP A 160 7.82 22.28 -22.68
C TRP A 160 7.93 23.78 -22.39
N PHE A 161 8.64 24.19 -21.33
CA PHE A 161 8.58 25.57 -20.84
C PHE A 161 9.94 26.21 -20.58
N SER A 162 11.05 25.48 -20.63
CA SER A 162 12.38 26.06 -20.41
C SER A 162 13.11 26.31 -21.72
N GLY A 163 13.74 27.49 -21.84
CA GLY A 163 14.68 27.77 -22.92
C GLY A 163 16.04 27.09 -22.70
N THR A 164 16.87 27.10 -23.74
CA THR A 164 18.23 26.55 -23.67
C THR A 164 19.02 27.24 -22.54
N PRO A 165 19.55 26.50 -21.54
CA PRO A 165 20.29 27.13 -20.46
C PRO A 165 21.52 27.89 -20.98
N ALA A 166 21.76 29.11 -20.51
CA ALA A 166 22.88 29.96 -20.95
C ALA A 166 24.27 29.29 -20.81
N ALA A 167 24.43 28.31 -19.93
CA ALA A 167 25.66 27.52 -19.81
C ALA A 167 25.86 26.52 -20.97
N VAL A 168 24.77 26.05 -21.58
CA VAL A 168 24.76 25.20 -22.77
C VAL A 168 24.90 26.05 -24.03
N GLU A 169 24.13 27.15 -24.10
CA GLU A 169 24.18 28.14 -25.18
C GLU A 169 25.61 28.66 -25.43
N ARG A 170 26.29 29.13 -24.36
CA ARG A 170 27.69 29.58 -24.40
C ARG A 170 28.69 28.50 -24.78
N ARG A 171 28.35 27.21 -24.61
CA ARG A 171 29.23 26.09 -24.98
C ARG A 171 29.16 25.79 -26.48
N HIS A 172 28.01 26.04 -27.11
CA HIS A 172 27.79 25.77 -28.52
C HIS A 172 27.98 27.00 -29.42
N GLY A 173 28.14 28.20 -28.85
CA GLY A 173 28.39 29.44 -29.63
C GLY A 173 27.21 29.85 -30.51
N VAL A 174 26.00 29.39 -30.16
CA VAL A 174 24.75 29.69 -30.85
C VAL A 174 23.90 30.49 -29.88
N ASP A 175 23.61 31.76 -30.19
CA ASP A 175 22.56 32.52 -29.52
C ASP A 175 21.22 31.89 -29.91
N GLU A 176 20.50 31.36 -28.92
CA GLU A 176 19.18 30.72 -28.98
C GLU A 176 18.93 29.68 -30.08
N ILE A 177 18.87 28.40 -29.67
CA ILE A 177 17.91 27.47 -30.28
C ILE A 177 16.67 27.50 -29.37
N ALA A 178 15.71 28.32 -29.75
CA ALA A 178 14.35 28.23 -29.24
C ALA A 178 13.77 26.91 -29.77
N VAL A 179 13.80 25.86 -28.93
CA VAL A 179 13.01 24.66 -29.19
C VAL A 179 11.68 24.89 -28.48
N GLY A 180 10.64 25.14 -29.27
CA GLY A 180 9.26 25.07 -28.81
C GLY A 180 8.80 23.63 -28.61
#